data_AF-A0A6M8EG65-F1
#
_entry.id   AF-A0A6M8EG65-F1
#
_cell.length_a   1.000
_cell.length_b   1.000
_cell.length_c   1.000
_cell.angle_alpha   90.00
_cell.angle_beta   90.00
_cell.angle_gamma   90.00
#
_symmetry.space_group_name_H-M   'P 1'
#
loop_
_entity.id
_entity.type
_entity.pdbx_description
1 polymer ?
#
loop_
_entity_poly.entity_id
_entity_poly.type
_entity_poly.pdbx_seq_one_letter_code
_entity_poly.pdbx_strand_id
1 'polypeptide(L)'
;MKSFLQVIIVAFIFISFLLSLPNLTKERNFKTYKDEQLRATAQSKGLKPIPNTYEELLKIVNDKNNPLSHEKITLGKELFFDTKLSLDDTISCSTCHMISKNPNEKKVILNAITSKKQPNDMKNANNCVICHLSDESGTDRLSTAIGYKGATNPHHLNTMTILNSSLAKVLTWDGEVKSIEKQISNSIQSSYKMNIKEDELIKKLSKDEKYINHFNEVFKEENSLTFINIQKAIATYVRTLLTRSSFDEFLEGDNNAISATAKRGLVNFMNFGCAGCHTGMSVGGQSVQRFPLRQFAGIHDLRPNLGSPPDFEIIDDTFPFENKGGYKGRADTHFFRVPILRNVTKTSPYFHNGSVDKIREAVEIMGRHQVGLNLSNQQIDEIVEFLKTLEGNVVDYTKDIKVNK
;
A
#
# COMPACT_ATOMS: atom_id res chain seq x y z
N MET A 1 28.81 50.93 26.53
CA MET A 1 28.63 50.84 25.06
C MET A 1 29.57 49.85 24.38
N LYS A 2 30.89 49.91 24.58
CA LYS A 2 31.85 49.01 23.88
C LYS A 2 31.64 47.50 24.17
N SER A 3 31.36 47.09 25.41
CA SER A 3 31.15 45.67 25.72
C SER A 3 29.82 45.11 25.20
N PHE A 4 28.76 45.92 25.18
CA PHE A 4 27.46 45.52 24.65
C PHE A 4 27.51 45.29 23.12
N LEU A 5 28.20 46.18 22.41
CA LEU A 5 28.41 46.03 20.97
C LEU A 5 29.27 44.79 20.65
N GLN A 6 30.27 44.48 21.47
CA GLN A 6 31.08 43.26 21.33
C GLN A 6 30.24 41.99 21.51
N VAL A 7 29.35 41.95 22.50
CA VAL A 7 28.47 40.80 22.72
C VAL A 7 27.54 40.56 21.52
N ILE A 8 26.97 41.62 20.95
CA ILE A 8 26.12 41.52 19.76
C ILE A 8 26.92 41.02 18.55
N ILE A 9 28.13 41.54 18.33
CA ILE A 9 28.99 41.10 17.22
C ILE A 9 29.37 39.63 17.37
N VAL A 10 29.75 39.19 18.57
CA VAL A 10 30.09 37.78 18.83
C VAL A 10 28.86 36.87 18.65
N ALA A 11 27.69 37.27 19.14
CA ALA A 11 26.45 36.52 18.94
C ALA A 11 26.08 36.44 17.45
N PHE A 12 26.24 37.53 16.69
CA PHE A 12 25.94 37.56 15.26
C PHE A 12 26.91 36.69 14.45
N ILE A 13 28.20 36.69 14.79
CA ILE A 13 29.20 35.81 14.18
C ILE A 13 28.87 34.34 14.52
N PHE A 14 28.51 34.04 15.76
CA PHE A 14 28.18 32.69 16.19
C PHE A 14 26.91 32.16 15.54
N ILE A 15 25.86 33.00 15.44
CA ILE A 15 24.61 32.67 14.74
C ILE A 15 24.87 32.51 13.24
N SER A 16 25.63 33.41 12.62
CA SER A 16 26.00 33.29 11.20
C SER A 16 26.81 32.02 10.94
N PHE A 17 27.73 31.66 11.84
CA PHE A 17 28.48 30.43 11.78
C PHE A 17 27.57 29.19 11.89
N LEU A 18 26.65 29.18 12.87
CA LEU A 18 25.64 28.13 13.04
C LEU A 18 24.69 27.99 11.84
N LEU A 19 24.29 29.10 11.22
CA LEU A 19 23.47 29.10 10.01
C LEU A 19 24.27 28.66 8.77
N SER A 20 25.59 28.86 8.77
CA SER A 20 26.49 28.41 7.70
C SER A 20 26.97 26.95 7.86
N LEU A 21 26.85 26.37 9.06
CA LEU A 21 27.28 25.00 9.36
C LEU A 21 26.67 23.93 8.42
N PRO A 22 25.37 23.98 8.06
CA PRO A 22 24.79 23.08 7.05
C PRO A 22 25.44 23.20 5.66
N ASN A 23 25.90 24.40 5.28
CA ASN A 23 26.61 24.63 4.01
C ASN A 23 28.11 24.24 4.09
N LEU A 24 28.68 24.19 5.30
CA LEU A 24 30.06 23.76 5.58
C LEU A 24 30.17 22.24 5.73
N THR A 25 29.09 21.55 6.10
CA THR A 25 29.06 20.08 6.07
C THR A 25 29.01 19.62 4.61
N LYS A 26 30.12 19.08 4.13
CA LYS A 26 30.23 18.43 2.83
C LYS A 26 29.04 17.49 2.65
N GLU A 27 28.25 17.67 1.58
CA GLU A 27 27.21 16.71 1.23
C GLU A 27 27.80 15.30 1.34
N ARG A 28 27.09 14.39 2.02
CA ARG A 28 27.58 13.02 2.16
C ARG A 28 27.77 12.47 0.76
N ASN A 29 29.03 12.26 0.36
CA ASN A 29 29.37 11.56 -0.87
C ASN A 29 28.88 10.12 -0.73
N PHE A 30 27.71 9.83 -1.29
CA PHE A 30 27.17 8.48 -1.32
C PHE A 30 28.03 7.61 -2.22
N LYS A 31 28.21 6.35 -1.82
CA LYS A 31 28.95 5.36 -2.60
C LYS A 31 28.30 5.22 -3.98
N THR A 32 29.05 5.49 -5.05
CA THR A 32 28.60 5.22 -6.41
C THR A 32 28.71 3.71 -6.67
N TYR A 33 27.61 3.10 -7.10
CA TYR A 33 27.58 1.68 -7.42
C TYR A 33 27.66 1.50 -8.94
N LYS A 34 28.44 0.50 -9.39
CA LYS A 34 28.18 -0.08 -10.71
C LYS A 34 26.83 -0.80 -10.67
N ASP A 35 26.13 -0.90 -11.80
CA ASP A 35 24.77 -1.47 -11.82
C ASP A 35 24.68 -2.89 -11.26
N GLU A 36 25.66 -3.74 -11.55
CA GLU A 36 25.76 -5.09 -10.99
C GLU A 36 25.88 -5.07 -9.46
N GLN A 37 26.73 -4.19 -8.93
CA GLN A 37 26.89 -4.01 -7.48
C GLN A 37 25.63 -3.44 -6.84
N LEU A 38 24.94 -2.52 -7.53
CA LEU A 38 23.68 -1.93 -7.06
C LEU A 38 22.59 -3.00 -6.94
N ARG A 39 22.42 -3.81 -7.99
CA ARG A 39 21.49 -4.95 -8.01
C ARG A 39 21.83 -5.99 -6.94
N ALA A 40 23.08 -6.42 -6.85
CA ALA A 40 23.51 -7.36 -5.82
C ALA A 40 23.26 -6.81 -4.40
N THR A 41 23.50 -5.51 -4.19
CA THR A 41 23.20 -4.85 -2.90
C THR A 41 21.70 -4.85 -2.62
N ALA A 42 20.85 -4.50 -3.59
CA ALA A 42 19.40 -4.54 -3.44
C ALA A 42 18.89 -5.94 -3.07
N GLN A 43 19.39 -6.98 -3.75
CA GLN A 43 19.06 -8.37 -3.45
C GLN A 43 19.56 -8.81 -2.06
N SER A 44 20.76 -8.40 -1.65
CA SER A 44 21.29 -8.67 -0.30
C SER A 44 20.46 -8.02 0.81
N LYS A 45 19.78 -6.90 0.52
CA LYS A 45 18.83 -6.23 1.42
C LYS A 45 17.42 -6.85 1.38
N GLY A 46 17.25 -7.95 0.64
CA GLY A 46 16.02 -8.72 0.56
C GLY A 46 15.02 -8.23 -0.48
N LEU A 47 15.37 -7.24 -1.31
CA LEU A 47 14.54 -6.84 -2.46
C LEU A 47 14.63 -7.92 -3.53
N LYS A 48 13.48 -8.38 -4.02
CA LYS A 48 13.39 -9.51 -4.96
C LYS A 48 12.44 -9.20 -6.11
N PRO A 49 12.72 -9.72 -7.31
CA PRO A 49 11.79 -9.59 -8.43
C PRO A 49 10.50 -10.40 -8.16
N ILE A 50 9.41 -9.97 -8.79
CA ILE A 50 8.15 -10.72 -8.87
C ILE A 50 8.30 -11.85 -9.88
N PRO A 51 7.81 -13.08 -9.62
CA PRO A 51 7.91 -14.19 -10.56
C PRO A 51 7.27 -13.86 -11.92
N ASN A 52 7.95 -14.20 -13.03
CA ASN A 52 7.39 -13.98 -14.38
C ASN A 52 6.62 -15.18 -14.91
N THR A 53 6.84 -16.36 -14.33
CA THR A 53 6.28 -17.61 -14.83
C THR A 53 5.30 -18.21 -13.85
N TYR A 54 4.35 -18.98 -14.37
CA TYR A 54 3.40 -19.71 -13.52
C TYR A 54 4.10 -20.72 -12.59
N GLU A 55 5.19 -21.36 -13.02
CA GLU A 55 5.95 -22.30 -12.18
C GLU A 55 6.58 -21.61 -10.96
N GLU A 56 7.18 -20.44 -11.16
CA GLU A 56 7.75 -19.65 -10.07
C GLU A 56 6.65 -19.11 -9.15
N LEU A 57 5.52 -18.67 -9.70
CA LEU A 57 4.35 -18.26 -8.92
C LEU A 57 3.93 -19.39 -7.96
N LEU A 58 3.80 -20.62 -8.46
CA LEU A 58 3.43 -21.77 -7.64
C LEU A 58 4.42 -22.02 -6.49
N LYS A 59 5.72 -21.81 -6.71
CA LYS A 59 6.73 -21.96 -5.64
C LYS A 59 6.56 -20.94 -4.50
N ILE A 60 5.89 -19.82 -4.77
CA ILE A 60 5.78 -18.69 -3.82
C ILE A 60 4.42 -18.66 -3.12
N VAL A 61 3.32 -18.79 -3.87
CA VAL A 61 1.97 -18.53 -3.33
C VAL A 61 1.10 -19.78 -3.18
N ASN A 62 1.57 -20.95 -3.65
CA ASN A 62 0.74 -22.16 -3.63
C ASN A 62 0.52 -22.67 -2.20
N ASP A 63 -0.75 -22.88 -1.86
CA ASP A 63 -1.17 -23.38 -0.56
C ASP A 63 -1.53 -24.86 -0.67
N LYS A 64 -0.96 -25.72 0.18
CA LYS A 64 -1.26 -27.15 0.18
C LYS A 64 -2.74 -27.45 0.43
N ASN A 65 -3.42 -26.62 1.23
CA ASN A 65 -4.83 -26.76 1.57
C ASN A 65 -5.76 -26.05 0.57
N ASN A 66 -5.19 -25.21 -0.30
CA ASN A 66 -5.89 -24.55 -1.38
C ASN A 66 -5.00 -24.39 -2.62
N PRO A 67 -4.67 -25.51 -3.32
CA PRO A 67 -3.77 -25.43 -4.46
C PRO A 67 -4.36 -24.59 -5.58
N LEU A 68 -3.51 -23.83 -6.27
CA LEU A 68 -3.91 -23.06 -7.45
C LEU A 68 -4.29 -24.03 -8.58
N SER A 69 -5.45 -23.79 -9.19
CA SER A 69 -5.86 -24.42 -10.44
C SER A 69 -6.50 -23.38 -11.34
N HIS A 70 -6.49 -23.61 -12.64
CA HIS A 70 -7.09 -22.69 -13.61
C HIS A 70 -8.58 -22.47 -13.34
N GLU A 71 -9.28 -23.54 -12.97
CA GLU A 71 -10.71 -23.57 -12.67
C GLU A 71 -11.03 -22.72 -11.43
N LYS A 72 -10.26 -22.89 -10.34
CA LYS A 72 -10.42 -22.08 -9.12
C LYS A 72 -10.07 -20.61 -9.33
N ILE A 73 -9.03 -20.32 -10.09
CA ILE A 73 -8.65 -18.94 -10.44
C ILE A 73 -9.78 -18.28 -11.24
N THR A 74 -10.37 -19.00 -12.19
CA THR A 74 -11.48 -18.51 -13.02
C THR A 74 -12.72 -18.23 -12.17
N LEU A 75 -13.15 -19.19 -11.35
CA LEU A 75 -14.26 -19.01 -10.42
C LEU A 75 -13.99 -17.86 -9.43
N GLY A 76 -12.78 -17.80 -8.87
CA GLY A 76 -12.35 -16.73 -7.98
C GLY A 76 -12.40 -15.35 -8.62
N LYS A 77 -12.01 -15.24 -9.90
CA LYS A 77 -12.15 -14.02 -10.68
C LYS A 77 -13.61 -13.64 -10.82
N GLU A 78 -14.48 -14.55 -11.21
CA GLU A 78 -15.91 -14.27 -11.33
C GLU A 78 -16.48 -13.71 -10.02
N LEU A 79 -16.22 -14.39 -8.91
CA LEU A 79 -16.67 -14.00 -7.57
C LEU A 79 -16.10 -12.65 -7.11
N PHE A 80 -14.85 -12.34 -7.45
CA PHE A 80 -14.22 -11.05 -7.09
C PHE A 80 -14.99 -9.83 -7.63
N PHE A 81 -15.57 -9.96 -8.83
CA PHE A 81 -16.36 -8.91 -9.47
C PHE A 81 -17.87 -9.02 -9.19
N ASP A 82 -18.29 -10.04 -8.43
CA ASP A 82 -19.70 -10.37 -8.25
C ASP A 82 -20.34 -9.59 -7.10
N THR A 83 -21.33 -8.77 -7.41
CA THR A 83 -22.03 -7.98 -6.39
C THR A 83 -22.98 -8.83 -5.55
N LYS A 84 -23.34 -10.05 -5.98
CA LYS A 84 -24.17 -10.98 -5.20
C LYS A 84 -23.54 -11.39 -3.87
N LEU A 85 -22.23 -11.18 -3.73
CA LEU A 85 -21.50 -11.37 -2.48
C LEU A 85 -21.79 -10.28 -1.43
N SER A 86 -22.53 -9.22 -1.77
CA SER A 86 -23.02 -8.22 -0.81
C SER A 86 -24.49 -8.42 -0.51
N LEU A 87 -24.92 -7.93 0.65
CA LEU A 87 -26.31 -8.08 1.10
C LEU A 87 -27.32 -7.51 0.10
N ASP A 88 -27.05 -6.33 -0.46
CA ASP A 88 -27.95 -5.60 -1.37
C ASP A 88 -27.59 -5.66 -2.85
N ASP A 89 -26.68 -6.56 -3.25
CA ASP A 89 -26.25 -6.73 -4.65
C ASP A 89 -25.55 -5.49 -5.26
N THR A 90 -25.00 -4.59 -4.43
CA THR A 90 -24.37 -3.35 -4.91
C THR A 90 -22.84 -3.31 -4.82
N ILE A 91 -22.23 -4.11 -3.93
CA ILE A 91 -20.79 -4.09 -3.65
C ILE A 91 -20.14 -5.43 -4.02
N SER A 92 -18.99 -5.39 -4.70
CA SER A 92 -18.10 -6.52 -4.90
C SER A 92 -16.69 -6.19 -4.39
N CYS A 93 -15.75 -7.14 -4.44
CA CYS A 93 -14.36 -6.84 -4.07
C CYS A 93 -13.77 -5.73 -4.96
N SER A 94 -14.11 -5.74 -6.26
CA SER A 94 -13.67 -4.73 -7.22
C SER A 94 -14.20 -3.32 -6.98
N THR A 95 -15.25 -3.15 -6.16
CA THR A 95 -15.77 -1.83 -5.80
C THR A 95 -14.73 -1.02 -5.03
N CYS A 96 -14.01 -1.66 -4.09
CA CYS A 96 -12.96 -1.01 -3.31
C CYS A 96 -11.55 -1.34 -3.82
N HIS A 97 -11.35 -2.51 -4.42
CA HIS A 97 -10.06 -2.94 -4.98
C HIS A 97 -10.09 -2.84 -6.49
N MET A 98 -9.97 -1.61 -7.00
CA MET A 98 -10.17 -1.30 -8.41
C MET A 98 -9.06 -1.91 -9.29
N ILE A 99 -9.43 -3.00 -9.96
CA ILE A 99 -8.66 -3.68 -11.00
C ILE A 99 -9.58 -3.92 -12.18
N SER A 100 -9.04 -3.97 -13.39
CA SER A 100 -9.88 -4.19 -14.56
C SER A 100 -10.32 -5.65 -14.68
N LYS A 101 -11.60 -5.87 -15.03
CA LYS A 101 -12.11 -7.22 -15.33
C LYS A 101 -11.49 -7.78 -16.61
N ASN A 102 -11.19 -6.89 -17.56
CA ASN A 102 -10.47 -7.14 -18.80
C ASN A 102 -9.55 -5.95 -19.10
N PRO A 103 -8.33 -6.13 -19.63
CA PRO A 103 -7.43 -5.00 -19.94
C PRO A 103 -8.07 -3.89 -20.80
N ASN A 104 -9.15 -4.21 -21.52
CA ASN A 104 -9.88 -3.31 -22.40
C ASN A 104 -11.18 -2.70 -21.79
N GLU A 105 -11.60 -3.07 -20.58
CA GLU A 105 -12.86 -2.60 -19.96
C GLU A 105 -12.66 -1.49 -18.92
N LYS A 106 -12.90 -0.24 -19.31
CA LYS A 106 -12.78 0.95 -18.43
C LYS A 106 -14.03 1.28 -17.57
N LYS A 107 -15.05 0.41 -17.52
CA LYS A 107 -16.46 0.82 -17.25
C LYS A 107 -17.01 0.59 -15.83
N VAL A 108 -16.39 -0.18 -14.95
CA VAL A 108 -17.03 -0.60 -13.68
C VAL A 108 -17.27 0.57 -12.70
N ILE A 109 -16.53 1.67 -12.82
CA ILE A 109 -16.44 2.67 -11.74
C ILE A 109 -17.49 3.78 -11.82
N LEU A 110 -18.02 4.09 -13.02
CA LEU A 110 -18.96 5.20 -13.17
C LEU A 110 -20.25 4.96 -12.38
N ASN A 111 -20.75 3.73 -12.34
CA ASN A 111 -22.04 3.40 -11.70
C ASN A 111 -22.02 3.51 -10.16
N ALA A 112 -20.88 3.24 -9.52
CA ALA A 112 -20.75 3.38 -8.06
C ALA A 112 -20.74 4.87 -7.65
N ILE A 113 -20.05 5.70 -8.43
CA ILE A 113 -19.90 7.15 -8.20
C ILE A 113 -21.17 7.93 -8.62
N THR A 114 -21.91 7.48 -9.64
CA THR A 114 -23.12 8.18 -10.13
C THR A 114 -24.43 7.69 -9.50
N SER A 115 -24.40 6.75 -8.54
CA SER A 115 -25.61 6.30 -7.87
C SER A 115 -26.24 7.46 -7.06
N LYS A 116 -27.53 7.71 -7.29
CA LYS A 116 -28.30 8.92 -6.90
C LYS A 116 -28.48 9.16 -5.39
N LYS A 117 -27.68 8.58 -4.50
CA LYS A 117 -27.65 8.90 -3.06
C LYS A 117 -26.32 9.54 -2.72
N GLN A 118 -26.21 10.84 -2.97
CA GLN A 118 -25.05 11.67 -2.66
C GLN A 118 -24.85 11.74 -1.13
N PRO A 119 -23.79 11.16 -0.54
CA PRO A 119 -23.32 11.58 0.77
C PRO A 119 -22.56 12.90 0.57
N ASN A 120 -22.80 13.87 1.45
CA ASN A 120 -22.22 15.22 1.39
C ASN A 120 -20.68 15.27 1.40
N ASP A 121 -19.99 14.14 1.56
CA ASP A 121 -18.52 14.01 1.59
C ASP A 121 -17.87 13.77 0.21
N MET A 122 -18.66 13.58 -0.87
CA MET A 122 -18.09 13.45 -2.23
C MET A 122 -17.48 14.75 -2.79
N LYS A 123 -17.60 15.89 -2.08
CA LYS A 123 -16.81 17.09 -2.37
C LYS A 123 -15.30 16.90 -2.16
N ASN A 124 -14.90 15.85 -1.43
CA ASN A 124 -13.51 15.50 -1.16
C ASN A 124 -13.04 14.23 -1.88
N ALA A 125 -13.79 13.71 -2.86
CA ALA A 125 -13.21 12.77 -3.81
C ALA A 125 -12.18 13.56 -4.62
N ASN A 126 -10.91 13.43 -4.25
CA ASN A 126 -9.79 14.10 -4.90
C ASN A 126 -10.02 14.09 -6.42
N ASN A 127 -9.99 15.26 -7.06
CA ASN A 127 -10.27 15.47 -8.49
C ASN A 127 -9.44 14.53 -9.41
N CYS A 128 -8.38 13.94 -8.84
CA CYS A 128 -7.53 12.92 -9.44
C CYS A 128 -8.21 11.55 -9.66
N VAL A 129 -9.11 11.10 -8.76
CA VAL A 129 -9.72 9.75 -8.85
C VAL A 129 -10.51 9.63 -10.14
N ILE A 130 -11.33 10.64 -10.46
CA ILE A 130 -12.19 10.69 -11.65
C ILE A 130 -11.39 10.61 -12.96
N CYS A 131 -10.20 11.22 -13.03
CA CYS A 131 -9.36 11.21 -14.23
C CYS A 131 -8.49 9.94 -14.36
N HIS A 132 -8.21 9.26 -13.26
CA HIS A 132 -7.27 8.12 -13.19
C HIS A 132 -7.98 6.81 -12.81
N LEU A 133 -9.27 6.71 -13.08
CA LEU A 133 -10.09 5.50 -12.89
C LEU A 133 -9.58 4.28 -13.67
N SER A 134 -8.79 4.52 -14.73
CA SER A 134 -8.15 3.46 -15.53
C SER A 134 -6.87 2.91 -14.94
N ASP A 135 -6.32 3.56 -13.91
CA ASP A 135 -5.09 3.09 -13.29
C ASP A 135 -5.47 1.88 -12.45
N GLU A 136 -5.00 0.69 -12.84
CA GLU A 136 -5.14 -0.54 -12.07
C GLU A 136 -4.34 -0.43 -10.76
N SER A 137 -4.77 0.45 -9.85
CA SER A 137 -4.13 0.76 -8.57
C SER A 137 -4.38 -0.33 -7.53
N GLY A 138 -5.44 -1.12 -7.72
CA GLY A 138 -5.92 -2.08 -6.73
C GLY A 138 -6.55 -1.44 -5.50
N THR A 139 -6.87 -0.15 -5.55
CA THR A 139 -7.52 0.64 -4.48
C THR A 139 -8.60 1.55 -5.04
N ASP A 140 -9.53 1.98 -4.18
CA ASP A 140 -10.59 2.96 -4.50
C ASP A 140 -10.07 4.40 -4.58
N ARG A 141 -8.83 4.63 -4.11
CA ARG A 141 -8.18 5.94 -4.06
C ARG A 141 -8.97 7.00 -3.27
N LEU A 142 -9.82 6.54 -2.35
CA LEU A 142 -10.51 7.38 -1.39
C LEU A 142 -9.68 7.49 -0.10
N SER A 143 -9.84 8.57 0.66
CA SER A 143 -9.20 8.65 1.99
C SER A 143 -9.70 7.55 2.93
N THR A 144 -10.95 7.13 2.76
CA THR A 144 -11.56 6.02 3.48
C THR A 144 -12.45 5.15 2.61
N ALA A 145 -12.48 3.85 2.90
CA ALA A 145 -13.36 2.89 2.23
C ALA A 145 -14.84 3.23 2.45
N ILE A 146 -15.64 3.12 1.39
CA ILE A 146 -17.10 3.27 1.40
C ILE A 146 -17.72 1.97 0.90
N GLY A 147 -18.57 1.35 1.71
CA GLY A 147 -19.22 0.08 1.38
C GLY A 147 -20.75 0.15 1.42
N TYR A 148 -21.35 -0.91 1.97
CA TYR A 148 -22.79 -1.16 2.03
C TYR A 148 -23.59 0.09 2.41
N LYS A 149 -24.55 0.47 1.56
CA LYS A 149 -25.40 1.66 1.73
C LYS A 149 -24.64 2.98 1.98
N GLY A 150 -23.40 3.09 1.49
CA GLY A 150 -22.57 4.29 1.67
C GLY A 150 -21.90 4.38 3.04
N ALA A 151 -21.88 3.29 3.82
CA ALA A 151 -21.20 3.27 5.11
C ALA A 151 -19.67 3.45 4.93
N THR A 152 -19.08 4.40 5.66
CA THR A 152 -17.64 4.60 5.70
C THR A 152 -16.97 3.65 6.69
N ASN A 153 -15.67 3.40 6.52
CA ASN A 153 -14.91 2.66 7.53
C ASN A 153 -15.00 3.37 8.90
N PRO A 154 -15.37 2.68 9.99
CA PRO A 154 -15.52 3.28 11.34
C PRO A 154 -14.27 3.98 11.86
N HIS A 155 -13.10 3.56 11.38
CA HIS A 155 -11.78 4.07 11.75
C HIS A 155 -11.17 4.97 10.68
N HIS A 156 -11.98 5.41 9.69
CA HIS A 156 -11.56 6.21 8.54
C HIS A 156 -10.36 5.60 7.78
N LEU A 157 -10.26 4.26 7.72
CA LEU A 157 -9.10 3.63 7.09
C LEU A 157 -9.17 3.69 5.56
N ASN A 158 -8.04 4.00 4.95
CA ASN A 158 -7.79 3.91 3.52
C ASN A 158 -7.73 2.44 3.08
N THR A 159 -8.22 2.17 1.86
CA THR A 159 -8.19 0.84 1.27
C THR A 159 -6.78 0.48 0.81
N MET A 160 -6.17 -0.55 1.42
CA MET A 160 -4.88 -1.08 0.98
C MET A 160 -5.01 -1.78 -0.38
N THR A 161 -3.97 -1.71 -1.22
CA THR A 161 -4.01 -2.38 -2.53
C THR A 161 -4.15 -3.90 -2.41
N ILE A 162 -4.97 -4.48 -3.28
CA ILE A 162 -5.06 -5.94 -3.47
C ILE A 162 -3.84 -6.49 -4.22
N LEU A 163 -3.16 -5.64 -5.00
CA LEU A 163 -2.05 -6.05 -5.84
C LEU A 163 -0.85 -6.45 -4.97
N ASN A 164 -0.27 -7.61 -5.28
CA ASN A 164 0.82 -8.22 -4.52
C ASN A 164 0.49 -8.55 -3.06
N SER A 165 -0.78 -8.47 -2.63
CA SER A 165 -1.16 -8.70 -1.23
C SER A 165 -0.90 -10.13 -0.78
N SER A 166 -0.88 -11.08 -1.72
CA SER A 166 -0.54 -12.49 -1.47
C SER A 166 0.91 -12.74 -1.06
N LEU A 167 1.79 -11.76 -1.27
CA LEU A 167 3.20 -11.82 -0.85
C LEU A 167 3.42 -11.29 0.57
N ALA A 168 2.40 -10.67 1.17
CA ALA A 168 2.50 -10.15 2.54
C ALA A 168 2.34 -11.29 3.56
N LYS A 169 3.15 -11.25 4.63
CA LYS A 169 3.05 -12.21 5.75
C LYS A 169 1.89 -11.92 6.69
N VAL A 170 1.50 -10.65 6.74
CA VAL A 170 0.38 -10.15 7.52
C VAL A 170 -0.42 -9.18 6.63
N LEU A 171 -1.71 -9.10 6.87
CA LEU A 171 -2.69 -8.26 6.18
C LEU A 171 -3.25 -7.22 7.17
N THR A 172 -4.22 -6.42 6.75
CA THR A 172 -4.79 -5.28 7.51
C THR A 172 -3.76 -4.21 7.89
N TRP A 173 -4.23 -3.07 8.41
CA TRP A 173 -3.36 -1.97 8.85
C TRP A 173 -2.65 -2.30 10.17
N ASP A 174 -3.26 -3.09 11.06
CA ASP A 174 -2.66 -3.59 12.31
C ASP A 174 -1.80 -4.85 12.14
N GLY A 175 -1.83 -5.52 10.98
CA GLY A 175 -1.06 -6.74 10.76
C GLY A 175 -1.61 -7.99 11.47
N GLU A 176 -2.86 -8.00 11.94
CA GLU A 176 -3.41 -9.13 12.72
C GLU A 176 -3.85 -10.31 11.86
N VAL A 177 -4.33 -10.04 10.65
CA VAL A 177 -4.82 -11.08 9.74
C VAL A 177 -3.66 -11.73 9.00
N LYS A 178 -3.58 -13.06 8.99
CA LYS A 178 -2.45 -13.82 8.41
C LYS A 178 -2.76 -14.59 7.13
N SER A 179 -4.02 -14.63 6.69
CA SER A 179 -4.43 -15.33 5.47
C SER A 179 -5.42 -14.51 4.64
N ILE A 180 -5.34 -14.69 3.32
CA ILE A 180 -6.23 -14.02 2.36
C ILE A 180 -7.67 -14.48 2.59
N GLU A 181 -7.87 -15.77 2.85
CA GLU A 181 -9.18 -16.38 3.15
C GLU A 181 -9.86 -15.71 4.34
N LYS A 182 -9.11 -15.45 5.43
CA LYS A 182 -9.65 -14.75 6.60
C LYS A 182 -9.94 -13.28 6.27
N GLN A 183 -9.12 -12.61 5.47
CA GLN A 183 -9.37 -11.24 5.04
C GLN A 183 -10.62 -11.12 4.15
N ILE A 184 -10.86 -12.10 3.28
CA ILE A 184 -12.08 -12.20 2.47
C ILE A 184 -13.30 -12.35 3.40
N SER A 185 -13.22 -13.28 4.36
CA SER A 185 -14.28 -13.48 5.38
C SER A 185 -14.61 -12.18 6.12
N ASN A 186 -13.58 -11.48 6.62
CA ASN A 186 -13.74 -10.21 7.31
C ASN A 186 -14.38 -9.13 6.42
N SER A 187 -14.11 -9.14 5.12
CA SER A 187 -14.64 -8.14 4.18
C SER A 187 -16.08 -8.41 3.79
N ILE A 188 -16.44 -9.68 3.56
CA ILE A 188 -17.81 -10.10 3.25
C ILE A 188 -18.76 -9.80 4.42
N GLN A 189 -18.34 -10.11 5.65
CA GLN A 189 -19.20 -10.03 6.83
C GLN A 189 -19.22 -8.65 7.51
N SER A 190 -18.31 -7.75 7.16
CA SER A 190 -18.23 -6.43 7.78
C SER A 190 -19.42 -5.54 7.39
N SER A 191 -20.04 -4.92 8.40
CA SER A 191 -21.24 -4.08 8.26
C SER A 191 -21.03 -2.82 7.42
N TYR A 192 -19.80 -2.32 7.34
CA TYR A 192 -19.42 -1.15 6.55
C TYR A 192 -18.81 -1.52 5.19
N LYS A 193 -18.79 -2.82 4.83
CA LYS A 193 -18.28 -3.34 3.56
C LYS A 193 -19.38 -4.04 2.77
N MET A 194 -19.51 -5.37 2.86
CA MET A 194 -20.49 -6.13 2.08
C MET A 194 -21.69 -6.60 2.92
N ASN A 195 -21.57 -6.52 4.25
CA ASN A 195 -22.63 -6.70 5.25
C ASN A 195 -23.50 -7.96 5.09
N ILE A 196 -22.93 -9.08 4.64
CA ILE A 196 -23.68 -10.34 4.54
C ILE A 196 -23.05 -11.42 5.42
N LYS A 197 -23.88 -12.12 6.19
CA LYS A 197 -23.43 -13.25 7.00
C LYS A 197 -23.21 -14.48 6.14
N GLU A 198 -22.35 -15.39 6.60
CA GLU A 198 -22.03 -16.65 5.94
C GLU A 198 -23.28 -17.44 5.50
N ASP A 199 -24.17 -17.78 6.45
CA ASP A 199 -25.37 -18.58 6.16
C ASP A 199 -26.32 -17.91 5.17
N GLU A 200 -26.40 -16.57 5.24
CA GLU A 200 -27.26 -15.78 4.37
C GLU A 200 -26.70 -15.75 2.93
N LEU A 201 -25.37 -15.61 2.80
CA LEU A 201 -24.71 -15.65 1.51
C LEU A 201 -24.90 -17.03 0.85
N ILE A 202 -24.73 -18.13 1.58
CA ILE A 202 -24.94 -19.47 1.03
C ILE A 202 -26.39 -19.67 0.59
N LYS A 203 -27.37 -19.30 1.44
CA LYS A 203 -28.80 -19.34 1.08
C LYS A 203 -29.13 -18.48 -0.13
N LYS A 204 -28.42 -17.37 -0.33
CA LYS A 204 -28.60 -16.46 -1.46
C LYS A 204 -28.06 -17.08 -2.75
N LEU A 205 -26.84 -17.59 -2.73
CA LEU A 205 -26.20 -18.18 -3.91
C LEU A 205 -26.83 -19.53 -4.29
N SER A 206 -27.33 -20.31 -3.32
CA SER A 206 -27.96 -21.60 -3.58
C SER A 206 -29.30 -21.52 -4.32
N LYS A 207 -29.86 -20.32 -4.51
CA LYS A 207 -31.07 -20.10 -5.34
C LYS A 207 -30.77 -20.14 -6.83
N ASP A 208 -29.50 -20.14 -7.22
CA ASP A 208 -29.04 -20.11 -8.60
C ASP A 208 -28.23 -21.39 -8.86
N GLU A 209 -28.84 -22.33 -9.59
CA GLU A 209 -28.26 -23.65 -9.91
C GLU A 209 -26.90 -23.53 -10.58
N LYS A 210 -26.62 -22.40 -11.25
CA LYS A 210 -25.32 -22.15 -11.86
C LYS A 210 -24.19 -22.14 -10.82
N TYR A 211 -24.38 -21.53 -9.64
CA TYR A 211 -23.33 -21.58 -8.60
C TYR A 211 -23.14 -22.99 -8.08
N ILE A 212 -24.23 -23.72 -7.82
CA ILE A 212 -24.15 -25.08 -7.27
C ILE A 212 -23.34 -25.96 -8.23
N ASN A 213 -23.71 -25.97 -9.51
CA ASN A 213 -23.04 -26.77 -10.53
C ASN A 213 -21.58 -26.33 -10.73
N HIS A 214 -21.33 -25.02 -10.81
CA HIS A 214 -19.98 -24.51 -11.03
C HIS A 214 -19.04 -24.80 -9.87
N PHE A 215 -19.51 -24.67 -8.62
CA PHE A 215 -18.71 -25.06 -7.45
C PHE A 215 -18.43 -26.56 -7.45
N ASN A 216 -19.44 -27.41 -7.72
CA ASN A 216 -19.26 -28.87 -7.72
C ASN A 216 -18.25 -29.32 -8.78
N GLU A 217 -18.26 -28.68 -9.95
CA GLU A 217 -17.28 -28.92 -11.00
C GLU A 217 -15.85 -28.51 -10.58
N VAL A 218 -15.69 -27.29 -10.05
CA VAL A 218 -14.37 -26.71 -9.69
C VAL A 218 -13.74 -27.44 -8.51
N PHE A 219 -14.53 -27.81 -7.50
CA PHE A 219 -14.06 -28.48 -6.29
C PHE A 219 -14.11 -30.01 -6.39
N LYS A 220 -14.73 -30.57 -7.43
CA LYS A 220 -14.88 -32.02 -7.66
C LYS A 220 -15.54 -32.75 -6.49
N GLU A 221 -16.52 -32.10 -5.88
CA GLU A 221 -17.23 -32.58 -4.69
C GLU A 221 -18.70 -32.12 -4.75
N GLU A 222 -19.64 -32.97 -4.33
CA GLU A 222 -21.04 -32.58 -4.19
C GLU A 222 -21.23 -31.60 -3.02
N ASN A 223 -22.25 -30.74 -3.11
CA ASN A 223 -22.55 -29.71 -2.09
C ASN A 223 -21.36 -28.80 -1.75
N SER A 224 -20.49 -28.54 -2.73
CA SER A 224 -19.26 -27.78 -2.54
C SER A 224 -19.45 -26.26 -2.52
N LEU A 225 -20.68 -25.76 -2.72
CA LEU A 225 -21.04 -24.36 -2.48
C LEU A 225 -21.05 -24.08 -0.96
N THR A 226 -19.87 -23.87 -0.41
CA THR A 226 -19.64 -23.54 1.00
C THR A 226 -18.88 -22.23 1.11
N PHE A 227 -18.98 -21.56 2.26
CA PHE A 227 -18.31 -20.27 2.46
C PHE A 227 -16.79 -20.40 2.45
N ILE A 228 -16.28 -21.54 2.95
CA ILE A 228 -14.87 -21.90 2.88
C ILE A 228 -14.43 -22.00 1.40
N ASN A 229 -15.23 -22.65 0.55
CA ASN A 229 -14.89 -22.77 -0.87
C ASN A 229 -15.01 -21.43 -1.61
N ILE A 230 -15.95 -20.55 -1.25
CA ILE A 230 -16.00 -19.17 -1.75
C ILE A 230 -14.71 -18.43 -1.40
N GLN A 231 -14.28 -18.47 -0.13
CA GLN A 231 -13.02 -17.86 0.31
C GLN A 231 -11.83 -18.44 -0.45
N LYS A 232 -11.76 -19.77 -0.60
CA LYS A 232 -10.68 -20.45 -1.32
C LYS A 232 -10.61 -20.01 -2.78
N ALA A 233 -11.74 -19.98 -3.50
CA ALA A 233 -11.79 -19.57 -4.89
C ALA A 233 -11.29 -18.12 -5.06
N ILE A 234 -11.88 -17.16 -4.32
CA ILE A 234 -11.45 -15.74 -4.38
C ILE A 234 -9.98 -15.61 -4.01
N ALA A 235 -9.50 -16.32 -2.97
CA ALA A 235 -8.10 -16.27 -2.56
C ALA A 235 -7.16 -16.80 -3.64
N THR A 236 -7.53 -17.85 -4.40
CA THR A 236 -6.70 -18.31 -5.52
C THR A 236 -6.56 -17.26 -6.61
N TYR A 237 -7.62 -16.50 -6.92
CA TYR A 237 -7.53 -15.38 -7.85
C TYR A 237 -6.66 -14.25 -7.29
N VAL A 238 -6.86 -13.84 -6.03
CA VAL A 238 -6.03 -12.80 -5.41
C VAL A 238 -4.53 -13.19 -5.40
N ARG A 239 -4.22 -14.47 -5.25
CA ARG A 239 -2.83 -14.98 -5.32
C ARG A 239 -2.16 -14.72 -6.67
N THR A 240 -2.91 -14.60 -7.77
CA THR A 240 -2.37 -14.32 -9.10
C THR A 240 -2.21 -12.83 -9.41
N LEU A 241 -2.70 -11.93 -8.55
CA LEU A 241 -2.65 -10.48 -8.76
C LEU A 241 -1.27 -9.89 -8.41
N LEU A 242 -0.21 -10.44 -9.00
CA LEU A 242 1.15 -9.95 -8.87
C LEU A 242 1.48 -8.99 -10.01
N THR A 243 2.22 -7.92 -9.71
CA THR A 243 2.57 -6.89 -10.70
C THR A 243 4.07 -6.79 -10.92
N ARG A 244 4.48 -6.93 -12.18
CA ARG A 244 5.88 -6.85 -12.59
C ARG A 244 6.16 -5.51 -13.27
N SER A 245 7.35 -4.98 -13.01
CA SER A 245 7.74 -3.59 -13.23
C SER A 245 9.18 -3.50 -13.75
N SER A 246 9.58 -2.31 -14.21
CA SER A 246 10.96 -2.02 -14.61
C SER A 246 12.00 -2.33 -13.52
N PHE A 247 11.63 -2.23 -12.24
CA PHE A 247 12.52 -2.61 -11.16
C PHE A 247 12.82 -4.11 -11.13
N ASP A 248 11.85 -4.96 -11.50
CA ASP A 248 12.06 -6.41 -11.58
C ASP A 248 13.06 -6.75 -12.69
N GLU A 249 12.90 -6.14 -13.87
CA GLU A 249 13.82 -6.27 -15.00
C GLU A 249 15.24 -5.81 -14.62
N PHE A 250 15.35 -4.70 -13.88
CA PHE A 250 16.63 -4.24 -13.34
C PHE A 250 17.25 -5.25 -12.38
N LEU A 251 16.46 -5.86 -11.48
CA LEU A 251 16.95 -6.88 -10.54
C LEU A 251 17.38 -8.17 -11.24
N GLU A 252 16.92 -8.42 -12.45
CA GLU A 252 17.22 -9.62 -13.24
C GLU A 252 18.36 -9.41 -14.25
N GLY A 253 18.81 -8.18 -14.46
CA GLY A 253 20.03 -7.90 -15.22
C GLY A 253 19.93 -6.77 -16.23
N ASP A 254 18.73 -6.27 -16.53
CA ASP A 254 18.58 -5.16 -17.46
C ASP A 254 18.97 -3.82 -16.81
N ASN A 255 20.21 -3.43 -17.04
CA ASN A 255 20.76 -2.18 -16.52
C ASN A 255 20.04 -0.93 -17.05
N ASN A 256 19.31 -1.03 -18.17
CA ASN A 256 18.62 0.09 -18.81
C ASN A 256 17.14 0.17 -18.41
N ALA A 257 16.61 -0.83 -17.70
CA ALA A 257 15.21 -0.85 -17.28
C ALA A 257 14.85 0.35 -16.38
N ILE A 258 15.80 0.88 -15.60
CA ILE A 258 15.59 2.03 -14.73
C ILE A 258 16.59 3.16 -15.00
N SER A 259 16.12 4.41 -14.86
CA SER A 259 16.93 5.60 -15.13
C SER A 259 18.08 5.78 -14.12
N ALA A 260 19.09 6.58 -14.49
CA ALA A 260 20.18 6.93 -13.58
C ALA A 260 19.69 7.62 -12.29
N THR A 261 18.61 8.41 -12.39
CA THR A 261 17.97 9.07 -11.23
C THR A 261 17.29 8.04 -10.32
N ALA A 262 16.56 7.08 -10.89
CA ALA A 262 15.98 5.98 -10.11
C ALA A 262 17.05 5.13 -9.42
N LYS A 263 18.20 4.90 -10.07
CA LYS A 263 19.34 4.20 -9.45
C LYS A 263 19.88 4.95 -8.22
N ARG A 264 20.03 6.28 -8.29
CA ARG A 264 20.37 7.10 -7.11
C ARG A 264 19.28 7.02 -6.03
N GLY A 265 18.02 7.02 -6.44
CA GLY A 265 16.88 6.78 -5.56
C GLY A 265 16.95 5.46 -4.79
N LEU A 266 17.29 4.37 -5.49
CA LEU A 266 17.47 3.05 -4.90
C LEU A 266 18.64 3.03 -3.91
N VAL A 267 19.76 3.69 -4.25
CA VAL A 267 20.89 3.87 -3.33
C VAL A 267 20.45 4.60 -2.06
N ASN A 268 19.73 5.71 -2.20
CA ASN A 268 19.21 6.50 -1.08
C ASN A 268 18.24 5.66 -0.23
N PHE A 269 17.30 4.96 -0.86
CA PHE A 269 16.33 4.10 -0.21
C PHE A 269 16.99 3.01 0.65
N MET A 270 18.07 2.40 0.16
CA MET A 270 18.82 1.41 0.93
C MET A 270 19.68 2.02 2.02
N ASN A 271 20.40 3.11 1.72
CA ASN A 271 21.36 3.72 2.64
C ASN A 271 20.70 4.47 3.81
N PHE A 272 19.50 5.03 3.58
CA PHE A 272 18.74 5.69 4.64
C PHE A 272 18.00 4.71 5.55
N GLY A 273 17.96 3.43 5.19
CA GLY A 273 17.36 2.37 6.02
C GLY A 273 15.90 2.06 5.70
N CYS A 274 15.32 2.65 4.65
CA CYS A 274 13.94 2.34 4.22
C CYS A 274 13.76 0.85 3.92
N ALA A 275 14.76 0.25 3.26
CA ALA A 275 14.81 -1.18 2.95
C ALA A 275 14.86 -2.10 4.20
N GLY A 276 15.10 -1.56 5.41
CA GLY A 276 15.04 -2.33 6.65
C GLY A 276 13.61 -2.77 7.01
N CYS A 277 12.60 -1.97 6.63
CA CYS A 277 11.18 -2.29 6.82
C CYS A 277 10.51 -2.70 5.50
N HIS A 278 10.86 -2.00 4.42
CA HIS A 278 10.30 -2.21 3.08
C HIS A 278 11.17 -3.17 2.27
N THR A 279 10.98 -4.47 2.54
CA THR A 279 11.78 -5.56 1.96
C THR A 279 10.90 -6.64 1.34
N GLY A 280 11.52 -7.68 0.76
CA GLY A 280 10.86 -8.78 0.10
C GLY A 280 10.42 -8.44 -1.33
N MET A 281 9.67 -9.37 -1.93
CA MET A 281 9.14 -9.19 -3.29
C MET A 281 8.17 -8.00 -3.34
N SER A 282 7.32 -7.80 -2.33
CA SER A 282 6.35 -6.70 -2.28
C SER A 282 6.91 -5.37 -1.76
N VAL A 283 8.21 -5.30 -1.41
CA VAL A 283 8.85 -4.09 -0.87
C VAL A 283 8.05 -3.54 0.34
N GLY A 284 7.68 -4.44 1.25
CA GLY A 284 6.74 -4.16 2.34
C GLY A 284 5.82 -5.35 2.65
N GLY A 285 4.95 -5.22 3.65
CA GLY A 285 4.01 -6.26 4.08
C GLY A 285 4.63 -7.44 4.85
N GLN A 286 5.92 -7.34 5.19
CA GLN A 286 6.68 -8.42 5.83
C GLN A 286 6.74 -8.30 7.36
N SER A 287 6.42 -7.13 7.91
CA SER A 287 6.51 -6.85 9.35
C SER A 287 5.49 -5.79 9.78
N VAL A 288 5.38 -5.63 11.09
CA VAL A 288 4.62 -4.58 11.76
C VAL A 288 5.61 -3.72 12.52
N GLN A 289 5.49 -2.41 12.39
CA GLN A 289 6.43 -1.42 12.93
C GLN A 289 5.67 -0.30 13.61
N ARG A 290 6.31 0.34 14.59
CA ARG A 290 5.76 1.54 15.21
C ARG A 290 5.81 2.72 14.22
N PHE A 291 4.74 3.50 14.13
CA PHE A 291 4.67 4.74 13.39
C PHE A 291 3.94 5.82 14.21
N PRO A 292 4.58 6.98 14.50
CA PRO A 292 5.98 7.30 14.23
C PRO A 292 6.96 6.51 15.12
N LEU A 293 8.13 6.12 14.58
CA LEU A 293 9.19 5.42 15.32
C LEU A 293 10.11 6.39 16.05
N ARG A 294 10.40 7.52 15.41
CA ARG A 294 11.23 8.60 15.94
C ARG A 294 10.37 9.82 16.19
N GLN A 295 10.53 10.36 17.39
CA GLN A 295 9.96 11.64 17.73
C GLN A 295 10.83 12.73 17.11
N PHE A 296 10.19 13.70 16.46
CA PHE A 296 10.82 14.97 16.16
C PHE A 296 10.17 15.96 17.11
N ALA A 297 10.95 16.63 17.96
CA ALA A 297 10.45 17.76 18.72
C ALA A 297 10.06 18.84 17.72
N GLY A 298 8.78 18.93 17.40
CA GLY A 298 8.24 20.09 16.69
C GLY A 298 8.37 21.26 17.65
N ILE A 299 9.30 22.17 17.40
CA ILE A 299 9.37 23.42 18.14
C ILE A 299 8.18 24.27 17.65
N HIS A 300 7.00 24.01 18.19
CA HIS A 300 5.90 24.95 18.13
C HIS A 300 6.20 26.00 19.19
N ASP A 301 6.51 27.21 18.73
CA ASP A 301 6.76 28.42 19.54
C ASP A 301 8.24 28.77 19.83
N LEU A 302 9.00 29.11 18.77
CA LEU A 302 10.15 30.03 18.89
C LEU A 302 9.68 31.50 18.88
N ARG A 303 8.70 31.88 19.72
CA ARG A 303 8.60 33.29 20.09
C ARG A 303 9.72 33.58 21.08
N PRO A 304 10.56 34.61 20.86
CA PRO A 304 11.56 35.01 21.83
C PRO A 304 10.84 35.65 23.02
N ASN A 305 10.27 34.82 23.89
CA ASN A 305 9.69 35.28 25.13
C ASN A 305 10.83 35.34 26.15
N LEU A 306 11.17 36.56 26.61
CA LEU A 306 12.14 36.85 27.67
C LEU A 306 11.63 36.40 29.06
N GLY A 307 10.89 35.28 29.12
CA GLY A 307 10.30 34.70 30.33
C GLY A 307 10.84 33.29 30.62
N SER A 308 10.20 32.58 31.55
CA SER A 308 10.52 31.20 31.96
C SER A 308 10.79 30.28 30.75
N PRO A 309 11.69 29.28 30.88
CA PRO A 309 12.00 28.37 29.78
C PRO A 309 10.71 27.81 29.16
N PRO A 310 10.62 27.74 27.82
CA PRO A 310 9.43 27.24 27.16
C PRO A 310 9.10 25.84 27.70
N ASP A 311 7.85 25.61 28.09
CA ASP A 311 7.39 24.28 28.48
C ASP A 311 7.50 23.37 27.25
N PHE A 312 8.48 22.48 27.27
CA PHE A 312 8.64 21.45 26.25
C PHE A 312 7.62 20.35 26.51
N GLU A 313 6.43 20.46 25.92
CA GLU A 313 5.54 19.31 25.81
C GLU A 313 6.00 18.40 24.67
N ILE A 314 6.49 17.22 25.03
CA ILE A 314 6.60 16.11 24.07
C ILE A 314 5.16 15.65 23.82
N ILE A 315 4.57 16.11 22.71
CA ILE A 315 3.29 15.60 22.23
C ILE A 315 3.55 14.20 21.65
N ASP A 316 3.56 13.20 22.52
CA ASP A 316 4.02 11.82 22.26
C ASP A 316 3.07 11.02 21.34
N ASP A 317 1.90 11.58 21.01
CA ASP A 317 0.75 10.80 20.52
C ASP A 317 0.12 11.32 19.22
N THR A 318 0.79 12.25 18.53
CA THR A 318 0.26 12.82 17.27
C THR A 318 1.05 12.35 16.06
N PHE A 319 0.34 11.74 15.11
CA PHE A 319 0.83 11.51 13.76
C PHE A 319 1.24 12.86 13.10
N PRO A 320 2.18 12.85 12.15
CA PRO A 320 2.60 14.07 11.43
C PRO A 320 1.56 14.56 10.40
N PHE A 321 0.32 14.12 10.55
CA PHE A 321 -0.86 14.46 9.75
C PHE A 321 -2.10 14.22 10.62
N GLU A 322 -3.25 14.76 10.21
CA GLU A 322 -4.51 14.59 10.93
C GLU A 322 -4.91 13.11 11.06
N ASN A 323 -5.14 12.61 12.29
CA ASN A 323 -5.60 11.23 12.49
C ASN A 323 -7.12 11.10 12.41
N LYS A 324 -7.69 11.33 11.23
CA LYS A 324 -9.11 11.08 10.96
C LYS A 324 -9.48 9.65 11.36
N GLY A 325 -10.59 9.49 12.08
CA GLY A 325 -11.06 8.20 12.57
C GLY A 325 -10.35 7.65 13.83
N GLY A 326 -9.34 8.37 14.36
CA GLY A 326 -8.74 8.08 15.67
C GLY A 326 -8.00 6.74 15.78
N TYR A 327 -7.74 6.05 14.67
CA TYR A 327 -7.09 4.75 14.69
C TYR A 327 -5.62 4.86 15.06
N LYS A 328 -5.19 4.13 16.09
CA LYS A 328 -3.81 4.14 16.61
C LYS A 328 -3.07 2.82 16.32
N GLY A 329 -3.50 2.05 15.32
CA GLY A 329 -2.87 0.78 14.97
C GLY A 329 -3.25 -0.35 15.93
N ARG A 330 -2.43 -1.41 15.94
CA ARG A 330 -2.69 -2.63 16.72
C ARG A 330 -2.82 -2.31 18.21
N ALA A 331 -3.96 -2.64 18.81
CA ALA A 331 -4.22 -2.43 20.24
C ALA A 331 -3.85 -1.02 20.73
N ASP A 332 -4.06 0.01 19.89
CA ASP A 332 -3.71 1.41 20.13
C ASP A 332 -2.23 1.69 20.47
N THR A 333 -1.33 0.77 20.08
CA THR A 333 0.11 0.85 20.39
C THR A 333 0.95 1.56 19.32
N HIS A 334 0.33 2.16 18.31
CA HIS A 334 0.96 2.77 17.13
C HIS A 334 1.73 1.77 16.26
N PHE A 335 1.44 0.47 16.39
CA PHE A 335 2.01 -0.56 15.52
C PHE A 335 1.15 -0.77 14.28
N PHE A 336 1.75 -0.53 13.12
CA PHE A 336 1.13 -0.67 11.81
C PHE A 336 1.90 -1.67 10.97
N ARG A 337 1.18 -2.43 10.16
CA ARG A 337 1.78 -3.19 9.08
C ARG A 337 2.51 -2.25 8.14
N VAL A 338 3.77 -2.57 7.83
CA VAL A 338 4.53 -1.85 6.81
C VAL A 338 3.83 -2.02 5.46
N PRO A 339 3.37 -0.95 4.79
CA PRO A 339 2.62 -1.06 3.55
C PRO A 339 3.49 -1.58 2.40
N ILE A 340 2.84 -2.23 1.43
CA ILE A 340 3.45 -2.65 0.15
C ILE A 340 3.73 -1.41 -0.68
N LEU A 341 4.95 -1.28 -1.23
CA LEU A 341 5.33 -0.12 -2.04
C LEU A 341 5.21 -0.35 -3.56
N ARG A 342 4.91 -1.58 -4.00
CA ARG A 342 4.57 -1.81 -5.42
C ARG A 342 3.32 -1.03 -5.80
N ASN A 343 3.38 -0.35 -6.95
CA ASN A 343 2.37 0.58 -7.45
C ASN A 343 2.04 1.76 -6.52
N VAL A 344 2.88 2.10 -5.52
CA VAL A 344 2.54 3.12 -4.51
C VAL A 344 2.22 4.49 -5.13
N THR A 345 2.86 4.85 -6.22
CA THR A 345 2.62 6.11 -6.95
C THR A 345 1.22 6.18 -7.57
N LYS A 346 0.51 5.05 -7.72
CA LYS A 346 -0.86 4.95 -8.23
C LYS A 346 -1.92 4.80 -7.12
N THR A 347 -1.51 4.67 -5.86
CA THR A 347 -2.42 4.34 -4.75
C THR A 347 -2.63 5.50 -3.77
N SER A 348 -2.45 6.76 -4.21
CA SER A 348 -2.83 7.90 -3.37
C SER A 348 -4.33 7.86 -3.04
N PRO A 349 -4.74 8.38 -1.87
CA PRO A 349 -3.92 9.01 -0.82
C PRO A 349 -3.16 7.99 0.07
N TYR A 350 -2.21 8.49 0.86
CA TYR A 350 -1.22 7.71 1.63
C TYR A 350 -1.53 7.62 3.12
N PHE A 351 -0.88 6.63 3.76
CA PHE A 351 -1.03 6.25 5.17
C PHE A 351 -2.38 5.64 5.52
N HIS A 352 -2.53 5.22 6.79
CA HIS A 352 -3.63 4.36 7.21
C HIS A 352 -5.01 4.97 7.03
N ASN A 353 -5.11 6.30 7.04
CA ASN A 353 -6.35 7.04 6.94
C ASN A 353 -6.40 7.97 5.72
N GLY A 354 -5.47 7.81 4.78
CA GLY A 354 -5.47 8.58 3.53
C GLY A 354 -5.38 10.10 3.70
N SER A 355 -4.66 10.58 4.72
CA SER A 355 -4.57 12.02 5.01
C SER A 355 -3.50 12.77 4.22
N VAL A 356 -2.65 12.07 3.47
CA VAL A 356 -1.55 12.68 2.70
C VAL A 356 -1.71 12.34 1.22
N ASP A 357 -1.87 13.34 0.36
CA ASP A 357 -2.17 13.11 -1.07
C ASP A 357 -0.91 12.94 -1.94
N LYS A 358 0.21 13.55 -1.54
CA LYS A 358 1.41 13.68 -2.38
C LYS A 358 2.49 12.70 -1.96
N ILE A 359 3.01 11.93 -2.91
CA ILE A 359 4.05 10.92 -2.63
C ILE A 359 5.33 11.55 -2.06
N ARG A 360 5.66 12.76 -2.51
CA ARG A 360 6.81 13.53 -1.99
C ARG A 360 6.69 13.79 -0.49
N GLU A 361 5.50 14.20 -0.06
CA GLU A 361 5.20 14.48 1.34
C GLU A 361 5.22 13.18 2.16
N ALA A 362 4.71 12.08 1.62
CA ALA A 362 4.80 10.78 2.28
C ALA A 362 6.27 10.32 2.47
N VAL A 363 7.13 10.53 1.47
CA VAL A 363 8.57 10.25 1.55
C VAL A 363 9.25 11.16 2.57
N GLU A 364 8.91 12.46 2.61
CA GLU A 364 9.44 13.40 3.60
C GLU A 364 9.07 12.98 5.02
N ILE A 365 7.79 12.68 5.26
CA ILE A 365 7.27 12.21 6.55
C ILE A 365 8.02 10.95 7.00
N MET A 366 8.20 9.97 6.11
CA MET A 366 8.93 8.73 6.42
C MET A 366 10.42 8.99 6.69
N GLY A 367 11.03 9.89 5.92
CA GLY A 367 12.39 10.39 6.15
C GLY A 367 12.56 10.93 7.58
N ARG A 368 11.68 11.85 7.96
CA ARG A 368 11.76 12.52 9.27
C ARG A 368 11.41 11.59 10.43
N HIS A 369 10.30 10.87 10.33
CA HIS A 369 9.69 10.18 11.48
C HIS A 369 10.07 8.70 11.62
N GLN A 370 10.58 8.04 10.58
CA GLN A 370 11.04 6.65 10.71
C GLN A 370 12.56 6.54 10.75
N VAL A 371 13.27 7.28 9.88
CA VAL A 371 14.73 7.19 9.79
C VAL A 371 15.46 8.36 10.44
N GLY A 372 14.77 9.46 10.75
CA GLY A 372 15.32 10.59 11.50
C GLY A 372 16.15 11.53 10.64
N LEU A 373 15.84 11.61 9.34
CA LEU A 373 16.59 12.38 8.35
C LEU A 373 15.70 13.47 7.75
N ASN A 374 16.22 14.69 7.70
CA ASN A 374 15.67 15.75 6.86
C ASN A 374 16.24 15.60 5.45
N LEU A 375 15.50 14.91 4.58
CA LEU A 375 15.91 14.65 3.21
C LEU A 375 15.88 15.95 2.38
N SER A 376 16.88 16.17 1.53
CA SER A 376 16.85 17.29 0.58
C SER A 376 15.79 17.07 -0.50
N ASN A 377 15.35 18.14 -1.16
CA ASN A 377 14.41 18.04 -2.29
C ASN A 377 14.93 17.07 -3.37
N GLN A 378 16.22 17.13 -3.69
CA GLN A 378 16.83 16.20 -4.65
C GLN A 378 16.74 14.74 -4.17
N GLN A 379 17.01 14.46 -2.90
CA GLN A 379 16.94 13.09 -2.36
C GLN A 379 15.51 12.55 -2.38
N ILE A 380 14.52 13.39 -2.06
CA ILE A 380 13.11 13.05 -2.15
C ILE A 380 12.75 12.72 -3.61
N ASP A 381 13.20 13.54 -4.56
CA ASP A 381 12.93 13.35 -5.99
C ASP A 381 13.53 12.06 -6.52
N GLU A 382 14.77 11.76 -6.13
CA GLU A 382 15.45 10.52 -6.47
C GLU A 382 14.71 9.31 -5.90
N ILE A 383 14.29 9.34 -4.64
CA ILE A 383 13.51 8.26 -4.03
C ILE A 383 12.15 8.10 -4.72
N VAL A 384 11.45 9.19 -5.02
CA VAL A 384 10.17 9.15 -5.74
C VAL A 384 10.38 8.55 -7.14
N GLU A 385 11.47 8.90 -7.82
CA GLU A 385 11.82 8.32 -9.12
C GLU A 385 12.09 6.82 -9.02
N PHE A 386 12.72 6.35 -7.93
CA PHE A 386 12.81 4.92 -7.64
C PHE A 386 11.43 4.30 -7.38
N LEU A 387 10.55 4.93 -6.61
CA LEU A 387 9.21 4.39 -6.33
C LEU A 387 8.37 4.24 -7.61
N LYS A 388 8.54 5.11 -8.62
CA LYS A 388 7.91 4.95 -9.94
C LYS A 388 8.37 3.69 -10.66
N THR A 389 9.60 3.23 -10.42
CA THR A 389 10.08 1.97 -11.03
C THR A 389 9.36 0.74 -10.50
N LEU A 390 8.66 0.87 -9.36
CA LEU A 390 7.80 -0.16 -8.76
C LEU A 390 6.38 -0.17 -9.34
N GLU A 391 6.06 0.73 -10.28
CA GLU A 391 4.84 0.66 -11.06
C GLU A 391 4.91 -0.49 -12.05
N GLY A 392 4.01 -1.45 -11.89
CA GLY A 392 3.93 -2.64 -12.70
C GLY A 392 2.53 -2.91 -13.21
N ASN A 393 2.45 -3.86 -14.14
CA ASN A 393 1.19 -4.39 -14.65
C ASN A 393 0.98 -5.80 -14.10
N VAL A 394 -0.28 -6.21 -13.96
CA VAL A 394 -0.60 -7.58 -13.54
C VAL A 394 -0.03 -8.58 -14.54
N VAL A 395 0.67 -9.59 -14.04
CA VAL A 395 1.25 -10.64 -14.88
C VAL A 395 0.13 -11.59 -15.35
N ASP A 396 0.05 -11.80 -16.66
CA ASP A 396 -0.89 -12.76 -17.24
C ASP A 396 -0.28 -14.18 -17.24
N TYR A 397 -0.42 -14.87 -16.11
CA TYR A 397 0.03 -16.25 -15.96
C TYR A 397 -0.80 -17.27 -16.77
N THR A 398 -1.90 -16.86 -17.44
CA THR A 398 -2.75 -17.80 -18.19
C THR A 398 -2.12 -18.27 -19.50
N LYS A 399 -1.16 -17.51 -20.04
CA LYS A 399 -0.41 -17.87 -21.24
C LYS A 399 0.45 -19.13 -21.01
N ASP A 400 1.03 -19.26 -19.83
CA ASP A 400 1.89 -20.39 -19.46
C ASP A 400 1.10 -21.68 -19.18
N ILE A 401 -0.14 -21.56 -18.69
CA ILE A 401 -1.01 -22.71 -18.38
C ILE A 401 -1.38 -23.50 -19.64
N LYS A 402 -1.44 -22.83 -20.81
CA LYS A 402 -1.76 -23.48 -22.10
C LYS A 402 -0.60 -24.27 -22.71
N VAL A 403 0.63 -24.10 -22.21
CA VAL A 403 1.83 -24.79 -22.74
C VAL A 403 2.00 -26.18 -22.12
N ASN A 404 1.31 -26.48 -21.01
CA ASN A 404 1.43 -27.72 -20.25
C ASN A 404 0.18 -28.63 -20.29
N LYS A 405 -0.73 -28.40 -21.24
CA LYS A 405 -1.77 -29.36 -21.66
C LYS A 405 -1.42 -29.85 -23.06
#